data_AF-A0AAP6ZXU6-F1
#
_entry.id   AF-A0AAP6ZXU6-F1
#
_cell.length_a   1.000
_cell.length_b   1.000
_cell.length_c   1.000
_cell.angle_alpha   90.00
_cell.angle_beta   90.00
_cell.angle_gamma   90.00
#
_symmetry.space_group_name_H-M   'P 1'
#
loop_
_entity.id
_entity.type
_entity.pdbx_description
1 polymer ?
#
loop_
_entity_poly.entity_id
_entity_poly.type
_entity_poly.pdbx_seq_one_letter_code
_entity_poly.pdbx_strand_id
1 'polypeptide(L)'
;MRTYKWLALCMAIVLVMLTGCQSIGGIDVTKVLKKQLDIHAYEAQQTMSIHFEPASGKLKDEDAAMMKAFNDALLTVQVKAQDPEHFSMTGKLKVASDEVPFTIGLKDNRTVIKVEGAQSPIVIGEEMKTMLSIVQPSTKQMKAFVESTFALLGKHAPNPANASVKQVTEQVMGQSLPLSQVHIEFSGNELIPWLKQLLQSALKDEEGLKAWFMEMGKWYAPMITAAIAQAGHEMEGEISALLKDGELLGLTAYKMFKEQAPAIISELERSNDTWLKDNSGLTALLSGETKLVLDLYVDQNMNVRKSKASLAIAVPTSAEAPFTKVTINQSTEYSNVNGTVKADEWEATSSYVSLTDPEMTPGKWLRHFDSSSVAHKWLKQAGITKKWTTIPVSASNYDEWFYEGMAMTYTKNGTMMVPLRVVTDEFDAKLKWEGKSKLTIIDDITGVVTELTMNSKQAKVGGQTIDMPLAPEEKDGQLYVPLRSLAQMLGFTFTINKSDGTQWLEMNRE
;
A
#
# COMPACT_ATOMS: atom_id res chain seq x y z
N MET A 1 7.92 -18.04 6.30
CA MET A 1 6.81 -19.00 6.07
C MET A 1 5.42 -18.58 6.57
N ARG A 2 5.30 -17.50 7.36
CA ARG A 2 4.01 -17.04 7.93
C ARG A 2 3.21 -16.11 7.01
N THR A 3 3.89 -15.30 6.19
CA THR A 3 3.29 -14.23 5.36
C THR A 3 2.59 -14.72 4.09
N TYR A 4 3.06 -15.80 3.46
CA TYR A 4 2.42 -16.34 2.24
C TYR A 4 1.04 -16.98 2.49
N LYS A 5 0.75 -17.44 3.72
CA LYS A 5 -0.55 -18.05 4.06
C LYS A 5 -1.68 -17.03 4.07
N TRP A 6 -1.39 -15.80 4.50
CA TRP A 6 -2.33 -14.67 4.49
C TRP A 6 -2.57 -14.14 3.08
N LEU A 7 -1.50 -14.02 2.29
CA LEU A 7 -1.59 -13.67 0.87
C LEU A 7 -2.42 -14.68 0.08
N ALA A 8 -2.22 -15.99 0.30
CA ALA A 8 -3.00 -17.03 -0.36
C ALA A 8 -4.50 -16.98 0.00
N LEU A 9 -4.84 -16.60 1.23
CA LEU A 9 -6.24 -16.46 1.67
C LEU A 9 -6.90 -15.19 1.11
N CYS A 10 -6.20 -14.06 1.10
CA CYS A 10 -6.66 -12.85 0.40
C CYS A 10 -6.84 -13.13 -1.10
N MET A 11 -5.93 -13.90 -1.70
CA MET A 11 -6.04 -14.33 -3.10
C MET A 11 -7.24 -15.26 -3.30
N ALA A 12 -7.55 -16.15 -2.35
CA ALA A 12 -8.76 -16.98 -2.37
C ALA A 12 -10.05 -16.15 -2.27
N ILE A 13 -10.08 -15.11 -1.44
CA ILE A 13 -11.22 -14.16 -1.34
C ILE A 13 -11.35 -13.34 -2.64
N VAL A 14 -10.24 -12.93 -3.26
CA VAL A 14 -10.23 -12.30 -4.59
C VAL A 14 -10.71 -13.26 -5.67
N LEU A 15 -10.36 -14.55 -5.59
CA LEU A 15 -10.89 -15.58 -6.49
C LEU A 15 -12.40 -15.76 -6.31
N VAL A 16 -12.97 -15.60 -5.11
CA VAL A 16 -14.43 -15.58 -4.90
C VAL A 16 -15.10 -14.38 -5.59
N MET A 17 -14.45 -13.21 -5.67
CA MET A 17 -14.97 -12.08 -6.47
C MET A 17 -15.05 -12.39 -7.97
N LEU A 18 -14.37 -13.43 -8.44
CA LEU A 18 -14.35 -13.91 -9.82
C LEU A 18 -15.34 -15.08 -10.07
N THR A 19 -16.16 -15.44 -9.07
CA THR A 19 -16.99 -16.65 -9.11
C THR A 19 -18.46 -16.34 -9.40
N GLY A 20 -18.86 -16.70 -10.61
CA GLY A 20 -20.23 -16.66 -11.09
C GLY A 20 -20.56 -17.98 -11.76
N CYS A 21 -20.81 -19.01 -10.94
CA CYS A 21 -20.40 -20.37 -11.29
C CYS A 21 -21.46 -21.25 -11.93
N GLN A 22 -22.72 -20.80 -12.02
CA GLN A 22 -23.77 -21.30 -12.93
C GLN A 22 -24.75 -20.15 -13.20
N SER A 23 -25.72 -20.31 -14.10
CA SER A 23 -26.76 -19.29 -14.28
C SER A 23 -27.53 -19.07 -12.97
N ILE A 24 -27.36 -17.92 -12.33
CA ILE A 24 -28.09 -17.58 -11.10
C ILE A 24 -29.35 -16.86 -11.54
N GLY A 25 -30.52 -17.44 -11.26
CA GLY A 25 -31.81 -16.86 -11.66
C GLY A 25 -31.90 -16.47 -13.14
N GLY A 26 -31.27 -17.24 -14.04
CA GLY A 26 -31.26 -16.99 -15.49
C GLY A 26 -30.14 -16.08 -16.01
N ILE A 27 -29.31 -15.49 -15.13
CA ILE A 27 -28.15 -14.69 -15.52
C ILE A 27 -26.89 -15.57 -15.50
N ASP A 28 -26.26 -15.73 -16.65
CA ASP A 28 -24.94 -16.36 -16.78
C ASP A 28 -23.84 -15.40 -16.31
N VAL A 29 -23.45 -15.51 -15.04
CA VAL A 29 -22.46 -14.61 -14.43
C VAL A 29 -21.07 -14.80 -15.04
N THR A 30 -20.70 -16.00 -15.48
CA THR A 30 -19.43 -16.22 -16.21
C THR A 30 -19.41 -15.40 -17.50
N LYS A 31 -20.54 -15.35 -18.23
CA LYS A 31 -20.67 -14.48 -19.41
C LYS A 31 -20.63 -12.99 -19.06
N VAL A 32 -21.24 -12.58 -17.95
CA VAL A 32 -21.14 -11.18 -17.46
C VAL A 32 -19.68 -10.80 -17.20
N LEU A 33 -18.94 -11.64 -16.48
CA LEU A 33 -17.53 -11.41 -16.12
C LEU A 33 -16.63 -11.37 -17.35
N LYS A 34 -16.79 -12.32 -18.30
CA LYS A 34 -16.07 -12.30 -19.58
C LYS A 34 -16.33 -11.01 -20.35
N LYS A 35 -17.59 -10.56 -20.38
CA LYS A 35 -17.95 -9.32 -21.07
C LYS A 35 -17.26 -8.08 -20.47
N GLN A 36 -16.98 -8.07 -19.17
CA GLN A 36 -16.23 -6.97 -18.56
C GLN A 36 -14.79 -6.87 -19.10
N LEU A 37 -14.19 -7.97 -19.55
CA LEU A 37 -12.85 -7.98 -20.18
C LEU A 37 -12.84 -7.42 -21.62
N ASP A 38 -14.01 -7.22 -22.21
CA ASP A 38 -14.19 -6.65 -23.56
C ASP A 38 -14.57 -5.16 -23.50
N ILE A 39 -14.57 -4.57 -22.30
CA ILE A 39 -14.80 -3.14 -22.14
C ILE A 39 -13.49 -2.40 -22.44
N HIS A 40 -13.54 -1.50 -23.42
CA HIS A 40 -12.41 -0.69 -23.85
C HIS A 40 -12.60 0.79 -23.58
N ALA A 41 -13.84 1.27 -23.52
CA ALA A 41 -14.18 2.66 -23.21
C ALA A 41 -15.33 2.71 -22.20
N TYR A 42 -15.28 3.61 -21.22
CA TYR A 42 -16.37 3.83 -20.26
C TYR A 42 -16.16 5.12 -19.46
N GLU A 43 -17.24 5.62 -18.89
CA GLU A 43 -17.20 6.57 -17.78
C GLU A 43 -17.67 5.85 -16.52
N ALA A 44 -17.06 6.18 -15.38
CA ALA A 44 -17.46 5.61 -14.10
C ALA A 44 -17.39 6.62 -12.97
N GLN A 45 -18.25 6.42 -11.96
CA GLN A 45 -18.09 7.04 -10.65
C GLN A 45 -17.93 5.94 -9.63
N GLN A 46 -16.98 6.10 -8.73
CA GLN A 46 -16.73 5.17 -7.65
C GLN A 46 -16.61 5.89 -6.31
N THR A 47 -17.17 5.26 -5.29
CA THR A 47 -17.01 5.65 -3.89
C THR A 47 -16.42 4.48 -3.11
N MET A 48 -15.44 4.74 -2.25
CA MET A 48 -14.83 3.74 -1.37
C MET A 48 -14.70 4.31 0.05
N SER A 49 -15.01 3.48 1.04
CA SER A 49 -14.85 3.81 2.47
C SER A 49 -14.29 2.63 3.22
N ILE A 50 -13.54 2.89 4.29
CA ILE A 50 -13.01 1.88 5.20
C ILE A 50 -13.61 2.13 6.57
N HIS A 51 -14.00 1.07 7.27
CA HIS A 51 -14.55 1.13 8.61
C HIS A 51 -13.87 0.12 9.52
N PHE A 52 -13.33 0.60 10.62
CA PHE A 52 -12.71 -0.17 11.70
C PHE A 52 -13.68 -0.29 12.87
N GLU A 53 -13.94 -1.53 13.30
CA GLU A 53 -14.63 -1.81 14.55
C GLU A 53 -13.60 -1.89 15.68
N PRO A 54 -13.67 -1.01 16.71
CA PRO A 54 -12.65 -0.94 17.74
C PRO A 54 -12.63 -2.21 18.60
N ALA A 55 -11.43 -2.57 19.08
CA ALA A 55 -11.30 -3.62 20.08
C ALA A 55 -11.92 -3.20 21.42
N SER A 56 -12.32 -4.16 22.23
CA SER A 56 -12.87 -3.88 23.55
C SER A 56 -11.79 -3.31 24.48
N GLY A 57 -12.15 -2.27 25.24
CA GLY A 57 -11.25 -1.59 26.17
C GLY A 57 -10.96 -0.15 25.77
N LYS A 58 -10.11 0.52 26.57
CA LYS A 58 -9.69 1.89 26.29
C LYS A 58 -8.55 1.88 25.27
N LEU A 59 -8.78 2.50 24.12
CA LEU A 59 -7.77 2.72 23.09
C LEU A 59 -6.76 3.77 23.55
N LYS A 60 -5.52 3.69 23.04
CA LYS A 60 -4.58 4.82 23.12
C LYS A 60 -5.15 5.98 22.28
N ASP A 61 -4.84 7.20 22.69
CA ASP A 61 -5.38 8.39 22.01
C ASP A 61 -4.97 8.45 20.53
N GLU A 62 -3.74 8.01 20.20
CA GLU A 62 -3.26 7.90 18.81
C GLU A 62 -4.05 6.87 17.99
N ASP A 63 -4.30 5.68 18.55
CA ASP A 63 -5.09 4.63 17.89
C ASP A 63 -6.55 5.07 17.67
N ALA A 64 -7.13 5.74 18.66
CA ALA A 64 -8.49 6.28 18.57
C ALA A 64 -8.58 7.39 17.51
N ALA A 65 -7.59 8.28 17.45
CA ALA A 65 -7.52 9.34 16.44
C ALA A 65 -7.37 8.76 15.02
N MET A 66 -6.49 7.77 14.85
CA MET A 66 -6.29 7.06 13.59
C MET A 66 -7.59 6.38 13.12
N MET A 67 -8.23 5.58 13.97
CA MET A 67 -9.46 4.88 13.59
C MET A 67 -10.59 5.84 13.26
N LYS A 68 -10.73 6.94 14.00
CA LYS A 68 -11.70 7.98 13.67
C LYS A 68 -11.43 8.56 12.29
N ALA A 69 -10.18 8.90 11.97
CA ALA A 69 -9.81 9.43 10.67
C ALA A 69 -10.18 8.47 9.54
N PHE A 70 -9.85 7.18 9.65
CA PHE A 70 -10.21 6.21 8.62
C PHE A 70 -11.72 5.94 8.53
N ASN A 71 -12.44 5.89 9.65
CA ASN A 71 -13.89 5.66 9.65
C ASN A 71 -14.67 6.81 9.02
N ASP A 72 -14.14 8.03 9.12
CA ASP A 72 -14.66 9.21 8.44
C ASP A 72 -14.14 9.34 6.99
N ALA A 73 -13.25 8.44 6.55
CA ALA A 73 -12.61 8.53 5.25
C ALA A 73 -13.53 8.08 4.12
N LEU A 74 -13.66 8.93 3.10
CA LEU A 74 -14.42 8.65 1.89
C LEU A 74 -13.61 9.07 0.68
N LEU A 75 -13.25 8.09 -0.15
CA LEU A 75 -12.69 8.32 -1.48
C LEU A 75 -13.83 8.37 -2.49
N THR A 76 -13.92 9.45 -3.26
CA THR A 76 -14.81 9.54 -4.42
C THR A 76 -13.97 9.80 -5.66
N VAL A 77 -14.19 9.04 -6.72
CA VAL A 77 -13.49 9.22 -8.00
C VAL A 77 -14.50 9.18 -9.15
N GLN A 78 -14.21 9.96 -10.17
CA GLN A 78 -14.83 9.91 -11.49
C GLN A 78 -13.74 9.55 -12.49
N VAL A 79 -14.07 8.66 -13.40
CA VAL A 79 -13.14 8.04 -14.34
C VAL A 79 -13.69 8.25 -15.74
N LYS A 80 -12.79 8.59 -16.67
CA LYS A 80 -13.03 8.54 -18.11
C LYS A 80 -11.95 7.69 -18.75
N ALA A 81 -12.32 6.50 -19.18
CA ALA A 81 -11.48 5.61 -19.96
C ALA A 81 -11.92 5.72 -21.42
N GLN A 82 -11.07 6.29 -22.27
CA GLN A 82 -11.31 6.39 -23.71
C GLN A 82 -10.89 5.10 -24.42
N ASP A 83 -9.75 4.55 -24.03
CA ASP A 83 -9.17 3.30 -24.51
C ASP A 83 -8.11 2.80 -23.48
N PRO A 84 -7.46 1.64 -23.69
CA PRO A 84 -6.46 1.12 -22.74
C PRO A 84 -5.23 2.02 -22.49
N GLU A 85 -4.97 3.01 -23.35
CA GLU A 85 -3.82 3.92 -23.27
C GLU A 85 -4.21 5.35 -22.87
N HIS A 86 -5.50 5.70 -22.95
CA HIS A 86 -6.00 7.04 -22.65
C HIS A 86 -7.04 7.01 -21.52
N PHE A 87 -6.63 7.51 -20.37
CA PHE A 87 -7.40 7.48 -19.11
C PHE A 87 -7.23 8.77 -18.31
N SER A 88 -8.33 9.30 -17.78
CA SER A 88 -8.33 10.33 -16.74
C SER A 88 -9.20 9.93 -15.55
N MET A 89 -8.77 10.38 -14.37
CA MET A 89 -9.49 10.25 -13.12
C MET A 89 -9.46 11.59 -12.39
N THR A 90 -10.61 12.05 -11.93
CA THR A 90 -10.72 13.15 -10.98
C THR A 90 -11.28 12.60 -9.69
N GLY A 91 -10.67 12.92 -8.56
CA GLY A 91 -11.06 12.34 -7.30
C GLY A 91 -10.91 13.30 -6.15
N LYS A 92 -11.41 12.84 -5.01
CA LYS A 92 -11.29 13.52 -3.75
C LYS A 92 -11.20 12.51 -2.63
N LEU A 93 -10.28 12.74 -1.71
CA LEU A 93 -10.20 12.03 -0.45
C LEU A 93 -10.74 12.96 0.63
N LYS A 94 -11.85 12.57 1.25
CA LYS A 94 -12.39 13.25 2.43
C LYS A 94 -11.97 12.48 3.67
N VAL A 95 -11.51 13.18 4.70
CA VAL A 95 -11.24 12.63 6.04
C VAL A 95 -11.78 13.61 7.06
N ALA A 96 -12.73 13.17 7.89
CA ALA A 96 -13.49 14.03 8.80
C ALA A 96 -14.14 15.22 8.06
N SER A 97 -13.79 16.47 8.42
CA SER A 97 -14.29 17.69 7.78
C SER A 97 -13.49 18.13 6.56
N ASP A 98 -12.28 17.62 6.41
CA ASP A 98 -11.34 18.11 5.39
C ASP A 98 -11.43 17.24 4.13
N GLU A 99 -11.12 17.83 2.98
CA GLU A 99 -11.15 17.18 1.68
C GLU A 99 -9.92 17.59 0.88
N VAL A 100 -9.28 16.63 0.21
CA VAL A 100 -8.18 16.85 -0.73
C VAL A 100 -8.61 16.36 -2.11
N PRO A 101 -8.93 17.29 -3.03
CA PRO A 101 -9.09 17.00 -4.44
C PRO A 101 -7.78 16.56 -5.08
N PHE A 102 -7.88 15.65 -6.03
CA PHE A 102 -6.77 15.22 -6.85
C PHE A 102 -7.24 14.83 -8.25
N THR A 103 -6.29 14.77 -9.18
CA THR A 103 -6.52 14.22 -10.51
C THR A 103 -5.39 13.26 -10.84
N ILE A 104 -5.70 12.16 -11.53
CA ILE A 104 -4.74 11.19 -12.05
C ILE A 104 -4.96 11.01 -13.54
N GLY A 105 -3.88 10.96 -14.33
CA GLY A 105 -3.98 10.64 -15.75
C GLY A 105 -2.76 9.94 -16.29
N LEU A 106 -2.92 9.34 -17.45
CA LEU A 106 -1.86 8.66 -18.18
C LEU A 106 -1.43 9.52 -19.38
N LYS A 107 -0.13 9.85 -19.47
CA LYS A 107 0.45 10.59 -20.60
C LYS A 107 1.86 10.12 -20.90
N ASP A 108 2.16 9.83 -22.17
CA ASP A 108 3.46 9.30 -22.61
C ASP A 108 3.91 8.11 -21.75
N ASN A 109 2.99 7.17 -21.47
CA ASN A 109 3.24 6.00 -20.62
C ASN A 109 3.49 6.30 -19.11
N ARG A 110 3.43 7.57 -18.68
CA ARG A 110 3.64 8.03 -17.30
C ARG A 110 2.32 8.33 -16.59
N THR A 111 2.22 7.93 -15.32
CA THR A 111 1.09 8.31 -14.46
C THR A 111 1.40 9.67 -13.81
N VAL A 112 0.55 10.65 -14.06
CA VAL A 112 0.65 12.00 -13.50
C VAL A 112 -0.43 12.19 -12.45
N ILE A 113 -0.04 12.62 -11.26
CA ILE A 113 -0.91 12.88 -10.12
C ILE A 113 -0.81 14.36 -9.78
N LYS A 114 -1.93 15.08 -9.82
CA LYS A 114 -2.03 16.44 -9.25
C LYS A 114 -2.84 16.35 -7.99
N VAL A 115 -2.31 16.92 -6.91
CA VAL A 115 -2.97 16.98 -5.62
C VAL A 115 -3.14 18.45 -5.28
N GLU A 116 -4.32 18.85 -4.80
CA GLU A 116 -4.55 20.23 -4.38
C GLU A 116 -3.52 20.64 -3.31
N GLY A 117 -2.95 21.83 -3.49
CA GLY A 117 -1.90 22.37 -2.62
C GLY A 117 -0.47 21.96 -3.02
N ALA A 118 -0.26 20.99 -3.91
CA ALA A 118 1.08 20.67 -4.40
C ALA A 118 1.61 21.76 -5.35
N GLN A 119 2.90 22.10 -5.25
CA GLN A 119 3.56 23.10 -6.10
C GLN A 119 3.71 22.65 -7.56
N SER A 120 3.83 21.34 -7.79
CA SER A 120 3.84 20.75 -9.12
C SER A 120 3.24 19.35 -9.12
N PRO A 121 2.88 18.80 -10.29
CA PRO A 121 2.43 17.41 -10.38
C PRO A 121 3.50 16.43 -9.88
N ILE A 122 3.02 15.33 -9.32
CA ILE A 122 3.81 14.17 -8.91
C ILE A 122 3.70 13.13 -10.01
N VAL A 123 4.83 12.62 -10.49
CA VAL A 123 4.88 11.64 -11.58
C VAL A 123 5.38 10.32 -11.03
N ILE A 124 4.68 9.25 -11.39
CA ILE A 124 5.18 7.89 -11.20
C ILE A 124 5.92 7.51 -12.48
N GLY A 125 7.26 7.47 -12.38
CA GLY A 125 8.15 7.17 -13.50
C GLY A 125 8.13 5.70 -13.95
N GLU A 126 8.91 5.38 -14.99
CA GLU A 126 9.00 4.02 -15.55
C GLU A 126 9.52 2.97 -14.56
N GLU A 127 10.33 3.34 -13.56
CA GLU A 127 10.92 2.39 -12.60
C GLU A 127 9.86 1.70 -11.75
N MET A 128 8.91 2.47 -11.20
CA MET A 128 7.79 1.92 -10.45
C MET A 128 6.85 1.14 -11.37
N LYS A 129 6.73 1.53 -12.65
CA LYS A 129 5.97 0.79 -13.66
C LYS A 129 6.68 -0.49 -14.08
N THR A 130 8.01 -0.56 -14.05
CA THR A 130 8.78 -1.80 -14.25
C THR A 130 8.50 -2.76 -13.09
N MET A 131 8.48 -2.27 -11.84
CA MET A 131 8.00 -3.08 -10.71
C MET A 131 6.52 -3.47 -10.83
N LEU A 132 5.66 -2.55 -11.26
CA LEU A 132 4.24 -2.83 -11.47
C LEU A 132 3.99 -3.78 -12.65
N SER A 133 4.85 -3.77 -13.68
CA SER A 133 4.75 -4.65 -14.86
C SER A 133 5.45 -6.00 -14.66
N ILE A 134 6.39 -6.10 -13.71
CA ILE A 134 6.77 -7.38 -13.09
C ILE A 134 5.54 -8.01 -12.38
N VAL A 135 4.61 -7.21 -11.86
CA VAL A 135 3.35 -7.69 -11.25
C VAL A 135 2.20 -7.77 -12.28
N GLN A 136 2.27 -7.02 -13.38
CA GLN A 136 1.27 -6.91 -14.44
C GLN A 136 1.90 -7.09 -15.84
N PRO A 137 2.20 -8.34 -16.28
CA PRO A 137 2.58 -8.62 -17.65
C PRO A 137 1.52 -8.23 -18.69
N SER A 138 1.87 -8.41 -19.97
CA SER A 138 1.07 -7.97 -21.12
C SER A 138 -0.43 -8.23 -20.98
N THR A 139 -1.25 -7.23 -21.31
CA THR A 139 -2.71 -7.29 -21.23
C THR A 139 -3.30 -8.51 -21.94
N LYS A 140 -2.65 -9.01 -23.00
CA LYS A 140 -3.06 -10.21 -23.73
C LYS A 140 -2.87 -11.51 -22.94
N GLN A 141 -1.70 -11.73 -22.32
CA GLN A 141 -1.46 -12.92 -21.50
C GLN A 141 -2.31 -12.87 -20.22
N MET A 142 -2.46 -11.68 -19.63
CA MET A 142 -3.35 -11.46 -18.49
C MET A 142 -4.78 -11.84 -18.85
N LYS A 143 -5.28 -11.30 -19.97
CA LYS A 143 -6.64 -11.56 -20.45
C LYS A 143 -6.86 -13.05 -20.69
N ALA A 144 -5.92 -13.74 -21.36
CA ALA A 144 -6.02 -15.17 -21.60
C ALA A 144 -6.05 -16.00 -20.30
N PHE A 145 -5.20 -15.66 -19.32
CA PHE A 145 -5.21 -16.33 -18.02
C PHE A 145 -6.50 -16.07 -17.22
N VAL A 146 -6.99 -14.83 -17.22
CA VAL A 146 -8.27 -14.48 -16.55
C VAL A 146 -9.46 -15.15 -17.25
N GLU A 147 -9.51 -15.17 -18.59
CA GLU A 147 -10.54 -15.87 -19.35
C GLU A 147 -10.55 -17.38 -19.06
N SER A 148 -9.36 -17.98 -18.98
CA SER A 148 -9.18 -19.39 -18.61
C SER A 148 -9.64 -19.65 -17.16
N THR A 149 -9.35 -18.73 -16.25
CA THR A 149 -9.83 -18.77 -14.86
C THR A 149 -11.35 -18.71 -14.79
N PHE A 150 -11.98 -17.77 -15.52
CA PHE A 150 -13.44 -17.69 -15.61
C PHE A 150 -14.06 -18.95 -16.22
N ALA A 151 -13.42 -19.55 -17.23
CA ALA A 151 -13.90 -20.79 -17.82
C ALA A 151 -13.85 -21.95 -16.82
N LEU A 152 -12.74 -22.10 -16.09
CA LEU A 152 -12.57 -23.16 -15.09
C LEU A 152 -13.55 -22.98 -13.92
N LEU A 153 -13.61 -21.78 -13.33
CA LEU A 153 -14.51 -21.47 -12.22
C LEU A 153 -15.98 -21.55 -12.63
N GLY A 154 -16.32 -21.05 -13.83
CA GLY A 154 -17.68 -21.12 -14.39
C GLY A 154 -18.17 -22.54 -14.64
N LYS A 155 -17.26 -23.51 -14.79
CA LYS A 155 -17.60 -24.92 -14.99
C LYS A 155 -17.60 -25.72 -13.68
N HIS A 156 -16.72 -25.39 -12.74
CA HIS A 156 -16.40 -26.28 -11.61
C HIS A 156 -16.69 -25.73 -10.23
N ALA A 157 -16.73 -24.41 -10.03
CA ALA A 157 -16.97 -23.88 -8.70
C ALA A 157 -18.45 -24.05 -8.32
N PRO A 158 -18.76 -24.35 -7.05
CA PRO A 158 -20.13 -24.36 -6.59
C PRO A 158 -20.66 -22.93 -6.43
N ASN A 159 -21.98 -22.76 -6.55
CA ASN A 159 -22.60 -21.48 -6.23
C ASN A 159 -22.50 -21.21 -4.72
N PRO A 160 -22.27 -19.95 -4.30
CA PRO A 160 -22.39 -19.53 -2.91
C PRO A 160 -23.75 -19.88 -2.32
N ALA A 161 -23.82 -20.14 -1.01
CA ALA A 161 -25.07 -20.56 -0.37
C ALA A 161 -26.15 -19.48 -0.43
N ASN A 162 -25.74 -18.21 -0.37
CA ASN A 162 -26.63 -17.07 -0.49
C ASN A 162 -26.34 -16.31 -1.79
N ALA A 163 -27.00 -16.73 -2.87
CA ALA A 163 -26.98 -16.01 -4.13
C ALA A 163 -28.39 -15.91 -4.72
N SER A 164 -28.75 -14.74 -5.25
CA SER A 164 -30.07 -14.52 -5.84
C SER A 164 -30.03 -13.53 -6.99
N VAL A 165 -31.07 -13.57 -7.84
CA VAL A 165 -31.29 -12.56 -8.87
C VAL A 165 -32.68 -11.97 -8.74
N LYS A 166 -32.77 -10.64 -8.82
CA LYS A 166 -34.03 -9.89 -8.83
C LYS A 166 -34.01 -8.87 -9.95
N GLN A 167 -35.16 -8.66 -10.60
CA GLN A 167 -35.33 -7.55 -11.53
C GLN A 167 -35.60 -6.28 -10.72
N VAL A 168 -34.84 -5.23 -11.00
CA VAL A 168 -34.92 -3.94 -10.29
C VAL A 168 -34.89 -2.79 -11.28
N THR A 169 -35.38 -1.64 -10.85
CA THR A 169 -35.16 -0.37 -11.56
C THR A 169 -34.31 0.50 -10.66
N GLU A 170 -33.13 0.86 -11.14
CA GLU A 170 -32.11 1.53 -10.34
C GLU A 170 -31.60 2.79 -11.04
N GLN A 171 -31.13 3.75 -10.24
CA GLN A 171 -30.44 4.93 -10.74
C GLN A 171 -28.96 4.60 -10.94
N VAL A 172 -28.47 4.87 -12.15
CA VAL A 172 -27.05 4.75 -12.53
C VAL A 172 -26.65 6.04 -13.21
N MET A 173 -25.74 6.81 -12.61
CA MET A 173 -25.30 8.12 -13.13
C MET A 173 -26.48 9.06 -13.44
N GLY A 174 -27.52 9.03 -12.61
CA GLY A 174 -28.73 9.84 -12.77
C GLY A 174 -29.72 9.35 -13.85
N GLN A 175 -29.46 8.21 -14.49
CA GLN A 175 -30.38 7.54 -15.41
C GLN A 175 -31.08 6.36 -14.73
N SER A 176 -32.40 6.28 -14.90
CA SER A 176 -33.18 5.14 -14.43
C SER A 176 -33.10 3.99 -15.44
N LEU A 177 -32.59 2.84 -15.01
CA LEU A 177 -32.38 1.66 -15.87
C LEU A 177 -33.07 0.42 -15.29
N PRO A 178 -33.76 -0.39 -16.12
CA PRO A 178 -34.17 -1.73 -15.73
C PRO A 178 -32.95 -2.66 -15.73
N LEU A 179 -32.65 -3.30 -14.60
CA LEU A 179 -31.45 -4.10 -14.39
C LEU A 179 -31.79 -5.41 -13.67
N SER A 180 -30.95 -6.42 -13.89
CA SER A 180 -30.93 -7.63 -13.07
C SER A 180 -29.91 -7.44 -11.94
N GLN A 181 -30.37 -7.35 -10.70
CA GLN A 181 -29.50 -7.36 -9.52
C GLN A 181 -29.11 -8.81 -9.21
N VAL A 182 -27.84 -9.15 -9.42
CA VAL A 182 -27.19 -10.38 -8.96
C VAL A 182 -26.59 -10.11 -7.60
N HIS A 183 -27.18 -10.70 -6.57
CA HIS A 183 -26.72 -10.60 -5.18
C HIS A 183 -25.98 -11.87 -4.79
N ILE A 184 -24.79 -11.73 -4.21
CA ILE A 184 -23.94 -12.81 -3.72
C ILE A 184 -23.46 -12.45 -2.32
N GLU A 185 -23.65 -13.34 -1.36
CA GLU A 185 -22.94 -13.29 -0.08
C GLU A 185 -22.05 -14.53 0.06
N PHE A 186 -20.86 -14.33 0.60
CA PHE A 186 -19.89 -15.38 0.84
C PHE A 186 -19.19 -15.16 2.17
N SER A 187 -19.36 -16.11 3.09
CA SER A 187 -18.79 -16.02 4.44
C SER A 187 -17.51 -16.85 4.55
N GLY A 188 -16.58 -16.46 5.44
CA GLY A 188 -15.28 -17.12 5.61
C GLY A 188 -15.40 -18.61 5.97
N ASN A 189 -16.46 -19.00 6.67
CA ASN A 189 -16.76 -20.40 7.01
C ASN A 189 -17.21 -21.24 5.81
N GLU A 190 -17.64 -20.61 4.71
CA GLU A 190 -17.98 -21.29 3.46
C GLU A 190 -16.74 -21.60 2.61
N LEU A 191 -15.61 -20.92 2.84
CA LEU A 191 -14.43 -20.98 1.97
C LEU A 191 -13.83 -22.38 1.84
N ILE A 192 -13.62 -23.08 2.96
CA ILE A 192 -13.01 -24.41 2.94
C ILE A 192 -13.93 -25.45 2.27
N PRO A 193 -15.23 -25.56 2.63
CA PRO A 193 -16.17 -26.41 1.91
C PRO A 193 -16.28 -26.10 0.42
N TRP A 194 -16.33 -24.80 0.07
CA TRP A 194 -16.41 -24.33 -1.31
C TRP A 194 -15.17 -24.72 -2.12
N LEU A 195 -13.98 -24.46 -1.58
CA LEU A 195 -12.70 -24.78 -2.22
C LEU A 195 -12.58 -26.29 -2.42
N LYS A 196 -12.96 -27.09 -1.42
CA LYS A 196 -12.96 -28.56 -1.53
C LYS A 196 -13.79 -29.02 -2.73
N GLN A 197 -15.02 -28.53 -2.85
CA GLN A 197 -15.92 -28.90 -3.95
C GLN A 197 -15.39 -28.45 -5.32
N LEU A 198 -14.87 -27.21 -5.40
CA LEU A 198 -14.23 -26.71 -6.61
C LEU A 198 -13.07 -27.62 -7.04
N LEU A 199 -12.15 -27.93 -6.12
CA LEU A 199 -10.98 -28.77 -6.40
C LEU A 199 -11.40 -30.18 -6.86
N GLN A 200 -12.34 -30.81 -6.14
CA GLN A 200 -12.87 -32.14 -6.50
C GLN A 200 -13.56 -32.16 -7.86
N SER A 201 -14.23 -31.07 -8.24
CA SER A 201 -14.87 -30.91 -9.54
C SER A 201 -13.85 -30.67 -10.65
N ALA A 202 -12.91 -29.74 -10.44
CA ALA A 202 -11.89 -29.36 -11.42
C ALA A 202 -10.90 -30.50 -11.72
N LEU A 203 -10.54 -31.31 -10.73
CA LEU A 203 -9.66 -32.47 -10.93
C LEU A 203 -10.25 -33.56 -11.86
N LYS A 204 -11.58 -33.57 -12.03
CA LYS A 204 -12.24 -34.48 -12.98
C LYS A 204 -12.15 -33.96 -14.42
N ASP A 205 -11.83 -32.69 -14.62
CA ASP A 205 -11.62 -32.07 -15.93
C ASP A 205 -10.13 -31.88 -16.20
N GLU A 206 -9.48 -32.98 -16.59
CA GLU A 206 -8.03 -32.95 -16.87
C GLU A 206 -7.66 -31.96 -17.97
N GLU A 207 -8.51 -31.82 -19.00
CA GLU A 207 -8.25 -30.92 -20.12
C GLU A 207 -8.36 -29.46 -19.70
N GLY A 208 -9.46 -29.08 -19.03
CA GLY A 208 -9.69 -27.72 -18.57
C GLY A 208 -8.67 -27.28 -17.51
N LEU A 209 -8.37 -28.15 -16.55
CA LEU A 209 -7.38 -27.87 -15.51
C LEU A 209 -5.97 -27.72 -16.08
N LYS A 210 -5.56 -28.62 -17.00
CA LYS A 210 -4.27 -28.51 -17.69
C LYS A 210 -4.17 -27.22 -18.50
N ALA A 211 -5.22 -26.85 -19.24
CA ALA A 211 -5.26 -25.61 -20.01
C ALA A 211 -5.12 -24.37 -19.12
N TRP A 212 -5.76 -24.36 -17.94
CA TRP A 212 -5.61 -23.29 -16.96
C TRP A 212 -4.16 -23.14 -16.47
N PHE A 213 -3.51 -24.25 -16.12
CA PHE A 213 -2.11 -24.25 -15.72
C PHE A 213 -1.16 -23.79 -16.84
N MET A 214 -1.45 -24.12 -18.11
CA MET A 214 -0.67 -23.63 -19.25
C MET A 214 -0.75 -22.10 -19.39
N GLU A 215 -1.96 -21.51 -19.30
CA GLU A 215 -2.11 -20.05 -19.34
C GLU A 215 -1.48 -19.36 -18.12
N MET A 216 -1.56 -20.00 -16.94
CA MET A 216 -0.84 -19.56 -15.73
C MET A 216 0.67 -19.54 -15.96
N GLY A 217 1.23 -20.61 -16.54
CA GLY A 217 2.66 -20.68 -16.84
C GLY A 217 3.12 -19.61 -17.84
N LYS A 218 2.34 -19.34 -18.90
CA LYS A 218 2.60 -18.23 -19.84
C LYS A 218 2.60 -16.87 -19.15
N TRP A 219 1.72 -16.68 -18.17
CA TRP A 219 1.57 -15.44 -17.42
C TRP A 219 2.72 -15.19 -16.44
N TYR A 220 3.10 -16.21 -15.67
CA TYR A 220 4.13 -16.08 -14.62
C TYR A 220 5.57 -16.22 -15.13
N ALA A 221 5.82 -16.92 -16.25
CA ALA A 221 7.17 -17.15 -16.76
C ALA A 221 7.99 -15.84 -16.97
N PRO A 222 7.44 -14.76 -17.57
CA PRO A 222 8.16 -13.49 -17.69
C PRO A 222 8.51 -12.87 -16.34
N MET A 223 7.59 -12.92 -15.36
CA MET A 223 7.82 -12.36 -14.02
C MET A 223 8.94 -13.09 -13.29
N ILE A 224 8.89 -14.42 -13.29
CA ILE A 224 9.88 -15.26 -12.61
C ILE A 224 11.25 -15.09 -13.28
N THR A 225 11.30 -14.99 -14.61
CA THR A 225 12.53 -14.71 -15.36
C THR A 225 13.14 -13.37 -14.95
N ALA A 226 12.33 -12.31 -14.86
CA ALA A 226 12.78 -10.99 -14.44
C ALA A 226 13.28 -10.98 -12.99
N ALA A 227 12.57 -11.66 -12.09
CA ALA A 227 12.97 -11.79 -10.69
C ALA A 227 14.31 -12.52 -10.51
N ILE A 228 14.54 -13.60 -11.28
CA ILE A 228 15.83 -14.32 -11.27
C ILE A 228 16.96 -13.45 -11.84
N ALA A 229 16.71 -12.73 -12.94
CA ALA A 229 17.70 -11.83 -13.52
C ALA A 229 18.16 -10.74 -12.53
N GLN A 230 17.27 -10.30 -11.63
CA GLN A 230 17.60 -9.34 -10.57
C GLN A 230 18.29 -9.96 -9.35
N ALA A 231 18.04 -11.24 -9.06
CA ALA A 231 18.60 -11.93 -7.89
C ALA A 231 20.07 -12.38 -8.06
N GLY A 232 20.65 -12.24 -9.26
CA GLY A 232 22.01 -12.68 -9.57
C GLY A 232 22.13 -14.15 -9.98
N HIS A 233 23.26 -14.50 -10.62
CA HIS A 233 23.52 -15.76 -11.35
C HIS A 233 23.44 -17.09 -10.55
N GLU A 234 23.03 -17.10 -9.28
CA GLU A 234 23.04 -18.32 -8.45
C GLU A 234 21.90 -19.32 -8.76
N MET A 235 20.91 -18.93 -9.58
CA MET A 235 19.77 -19.80 -9.97
C MET A 235 19.78 -20.26 -11.43
N GLU A 236 20.90 -20.10 -12.16
CA GLU A 236 21.05 -20.54 -13.56
C GLU A 236 21.19 -22.07 -13.71
N GLY A 237 20.13 -22.82 -13.41
CA GLY A 237 20.03 -24.27 -13.60
C GLY A 237 18.82 -24.68 -14.47
N GLU A 238 18.30 -25.90 -14.30
CA GLU A 238 17.10 -26.44 -15.00
C GLU A 238 15.88 -25.50 -14.97
N ILE A 239 15.78 -24.66 -13.93
CA ILE A 239 14.76 -23.60 -13.77
C ILE A 239 14.81 -22.60 -14.94
N SER A 240 15.99 -22.23 -15.43
CA SER A 240 16.15 -21.31 -16.58
C SER A 240 15.59 -21.88 -17.89
N ALA A 241 15.68 -23.20 -18.09
CA ALA A 241 15.14 -23.85 -19.29
C ALA A 241 13.60 -23.96 -19.24
N LEU A 242 13.03 -24.24 -18.06
CA LEU A 242 11.59 -24.25 -17.80
C LEU A 242 10.94 -22.87 -18.02
N LEU A 243 11.67 -21.79 -17.75
CA LEU A 243 11.17 -20.42 -17.85
C LEU A 243 11.15 -19.85 -19.27
N LYS A 244 11.92 -20.42 -20.20
CA LYS A 244 11.91 -20.03 -21.62
C LYS A 244 10.63 -20.46 -22.34
N ASP A 245 9.92 -21.44 -21.78
CA ASP A 245 8.66 -21.93 -22.30
C ASP A 245 7.60 -21.92 -21.19
N GLY A 246 6.80 -20.86 -21.15
CA GLY A 246 5.72 -20.72 -20.17
C GLY A 246 4.71 -21.88 -20.22
N GLU A 247 4.52 -22.54 -21.36
CA GLU A 247 3.66 -23.73 -21.43
C GLU A 247 4.28 -24.93 -20.70
N LEU A 248 5.60 -25.11 -20.82
CA LEU A 248 6.33 -26.15 -20.10
C LEU A 248 6.33 -25.90 -18.59
N LEU A 249 6.48 -24.64 -18.15
CA LEU A 249 6.33 -24.23 -16.76
C LEU A 249 4.94 -24.61 -16.24
N GLY A 250 3.90 -24.23 -16.98
CA GLY A 250 2.51 -24.54 -16.66
C GLY A 250 2.24 -26.04 -16.59
N LEU A 251 2.70 -26.81 -17.57
CA LEU A 251 2.55 -28.26 -17.61
C LEU A 251 3.24 -28.96 -16.44
N THR A 252 4.42 -28.47 -16.05
CA THR A 252 5.17 -28.97 -14.90
C THR A 252 4.42 -28.72 -13.60
N ALA A 253 3.92 -27.49 -13.42
CA ALA A 253 3.08 -27.12 -12.28
C ALA A 253 1.79 -27.96 -12.22
N TYR A 254 1.15 -28.23 -13.36
CA TYR A 254 -0.03 -29.10 -13.44
C TYR A 254 0.28 -30.53 -12.96
N LYS A 255 1.40 -31.12 -13.41
CA LYS A 255 1.80 -32.47 -12.99
C LYS A 255 2.04 -32.54 -11.48
N MET A 256 2.80 -31.59 -10.94
CA MET A 256 3.05 -31.47 -9.49
C MET A 256 1.74 -31.30 -8.71
N PHE A 257 0.84 -30.44 -9.21
CA PHE A 257 -0.46 -30.24 -8.59
C PHE A 257 -1.29 -31.53 -8.60
N LYS A 258 -1.35 -32.26 -9.71
CA LYS A 258 -2.12 -33.51 -9.83
C LYS A 258 -1.59 -34.59 -8.87
N GLU A 259 -0.28 -34.69 -8.71
CA GLU A 259 0.36 -35.61 -7.76
C GLU A 259 0.04 -35.27 -6.30
N GLN A 260 0.02 -33.97 -5.94
CA GLN A 260 -0.24 -33.51 -4.58
C GLN A 260 -1.72 -33.33 -4.24
N ALA A 261 -2.59 -33.21 -5.25
CA ALA A 261 -4.01 -32.90 -5.08
C ALA A 261 -4.75 -33.84 -4.12
N PRO A 262 -4.53 -35.17 -4.12
CA PRO A 262 -5.15 -36.06 -3.13
C PRO A 262 -4.75 -35.69 -1.69
N ALA A 263 -3.47 -35.40 -1.45
CA ALA A 263 -2.98 -35.01 -0.13
C ALA A 263 -3.54 -33.63 0.30
N ILE A 264 -3.65 -32.68 -0.63
CA ILE A 264 -4.26 -31.36 -0.38
C ILE A 264 -5.74 -31.53 0.02
N ILE A 265 -6.49 -32.36 -0.71
CA ILE A 265 -7.90 -32.63 -0.40
C ILE A 265 -8.02 -33.33 0.96
N SER A 266 -7.21 -34.33 1.25
CA SER A 266 -7.22 -35.02 2.55
C SER A 266 -6.84 -34.10 3.71
N GLU A 267 -5.91 -33.15 3.51
CA GLU A 267 -5.57 -32.18 4.56
C GLU A 267 -6.70 -31.16 4.77
N LEU A 268 -7.36 -30.69 3.69
CA LEU A 268 -8.58 -29.87 3.79
C LEU A 268 -9.73 -30.61 4.50
N GLU A 269 -9.80 -31.94 4.39
CA GLU A 269 -10.77 -32.78 5.11
C GLU A 269 -10.42 -32.95 6.60
N ARG A 270 -9.12 -33.05 6.91
CA ARG A 270 -8.61 -33.17 8.28
C ARG A 270 -8.66 -31.85 9.06
N SER A 271 -8.72 -30.71 8.36
CA SER A 271 -8.46 -29.38 8.92
C SER A 271 -9.60 -28.70 9.68
N ASN A 272 -10.67 -29.38 10.11
CA ASN A 272 -11.75 -28.67 10.81
C ASN A 272 -11.51 -28.42 12.31
N ASP A 273 -10.54 -29.08 12.95
CA ASP A 273 -10.31 -28.91 14.40
C ASP A 273 -8.85 -28.62 14.78
N THR A 274 -7.89 -29.45 14.41
CA THR A 274 -6.51 -29.34 14.94
C THR A 274 -5.73 -28.18 14.29
N TRP A 275 -5.83 -28.02 12.98
CA TRP A 275 -5.06 -27.00 12.25
C TRP A 275 -5.53 -25.56 12.53
N LEU A 276 -6.84 -25.33 12.67
CA LEU A 276 -7.40 -24.04 13.07
C LEU A 276 -7.06 -23.70 14.52
N LYS A 277 -7.07 -24.68 15.43
CA LYS A 277 -6.63 -24.50 16.83
C LYS A 277 -5.18 -24.05 16.93
N ASP A 278 -4.31 -24.61 16.09
CA ASP A 278 -2.88 -24.26 16.07
C ASP A 278 -2.58 -22.95 15.30
N ASN A 279 -3.57 -22.36 14.60
CA ASN A 279 -3.42 -21.15 13.79
C ASN A 279 -4.55 -20.14 14.06
N SER A 280 -4.59 -19.60 15.29
CA SER A 280 -5.61 -18.63 15.74
C SER A 280 -5.85 -17.46 14.78
N GLY A 281 -4.82 -17.03 14.05
CA GLY A 281 -4.94 -15.99 13.03
C GLY A 281 -5.85 -16.35 11.85
N LEU A 282 -5.86 -17.62 11.43
CA LEU A 282 -6.71 -18.11 10.34
C LEU A 282 -8.13 -18.38 10.81
N THR A 283 -8.33 -18.71 12.08
CA THR A 283 -9.66 -18.93 12.67
C THR A 283 -10.53 -17.69 12.59
N ALA A 284 -9.99 -16.48 12.82
CA ALA A 284 -10.73 -15.24 12.67
C ALA A 284 -11.16 -15.02 11.20
N LEU A 285 -10.24 -15.21 10.25
CA LEU A 285 -10.50 -15.01 8.82
C LEU A 285 -11.49 -16.03 8.24
N LEU A 286 -11.46 -17.28 8.70
CA LEU A 286 -12.36 -18.35 8.27
C LEU A 286 -13.66 -18.39 9.09
N SER A 287 -13.89 -17.41 9.95
CA SER A 287 -15.15 -17.28 10.69
C SER A 287 -16.24 -16.65 9.82
N GLY A 288 -17.49 -16.69 10.31
CA GLY A 288 -18.61 -15.97 9.68
C GLY A 288 -18.51 -14.44 9.79
N GLU A 289 -17.62 -13.90 10.63
CA GLU A 289 -17.40 -12.45 10.77
C GLU A 289 -16.59 -11.89 9.58
N THR A 290 -15.87 -12.74 8.86
CA THR A 290 -15.30 -12.38 7.56
C THR A 290 -16.36 -12.67 6.49
N LYS A 291 -16.84 -11.64 5.81
CA LYS A 291 -17.97 -11.75 4.87
C LYS A 291 -17.78 -10.83 3.68
N LEU A 292 -17.95 -11.38 2.48
CA LEU A 292 -18.10 -10.64 1.24
C LEU A 292 -19.60 -10.55 0.91
N VAL A 293 -20.07 -9.34 0.60
CA VAL A 293 -21.37 -9.09 -0.01
C VAL A 293 -21.15 -8.35 -1.31
N LEU A 294 -21.69 -8.86 -2.41
CA LEU A 294 -21.53 -8.34 -3.75
C LEU A 294 -22.90 -8.22 -4.43
N ASP A 295 -23.27 -7.01 -4.84
CA ASP A 295 -24.39 -6.76 -5.75
C ASP A 295 -23.84 -6.30 -7.10
N LEU A 296 -24.19 -7.01 -8.17
CA LEU A 296 -23.94 -6.61 -9.55
C LEU A 296 -25.27 -6.27 -10.22
N TYR A 297 -25.40 -5.09 -10.80
CA TYR A 297 -26.59 -4.66 -11.52
C TYR A 297 -26.31 -4.71 -13.01
N VAL A 298 -26.91 -5.70 -13.68
CA VAL A 298 -26.57 -6.11 -15.04
C VAL A 298 -27.68 -5.69 -16.00
N ASP A 299 -27.31 -5.06 -17.12
CA ASP A 299 -28.28 -4.69 -18.17
C ASP A 299 -28.63 -5.87 -19.08
N GLN A 300 -29.60 -5.68 -19.98
CA GLN A 300 -30.03 -6.71 -20.95
C GLN A 300 -28.92 -7.17 -21.88
N ASN A 301 -27.87 -6.36 -22.06
CA ASN A 301 -26.72 -6.69 -22.86
C ASN A 301 -25.66 -7.47 -22.05
N MET A 302 -25.87 -7.75 -20.76
CA MET A 302 -24.90 -8.38 -19.85
C MET A 302 -23.73 -7.46 -19.44
N ASN A 303 -23.87 -6.13 -19.56
CA ASN A 303 -22.91 -5.20 -18.99
C ASN A 303 -23.25 -4.94 -17.53
N VAL A 304 -22.23 -4.93 -16.66
CA VAL A 304 -22.40 -4.40 -15.30
C VAL A 304 -22.52 -2.88 -15.40
N ARG A 305 -23.65 -2.34 -14.96
CA ARG A 305 -23.93 -0.90 -14.93
C ARG A 305 -23.71 -0.29 -13.56
N LYS A 306 -23.79 -1.10 -12.52
CA LYS A 306 -23.51 -0.70 -11.14
C LYS A 306 -23.02 -1.92 -10.36
N SER A 307 -22.13 -1.70 -9.40
CA SER A 307 -21.71 -2.69 -8.43
C SER A 307 -21.67 -2.08 -7.03
N LYS A 308 -21.99 -2.90 -6.03
CA LYS A 308 -21.74 -2.61 -4.62
C LYS A 308 -21.02 -3.82 -4.03
N ALA A 309 -19.88 -3.59 -3.39
CA ALA A 309 -19.12 -4.61 -2.71
C ALA A 309 -18.86 -4.17 -1.27
N SER A 310 -19.06 -5.08 -0.33
CA SER A 310 -18.72 -4.91 1.09
C SER A 310 -17.90 -6.12 1.52
N LEU A 311 -16.63 -5.89 1.85
CA LEU A 311 -15.75 -6.92 2.39
C LEU A 311 -15.46 -6.60 3.86
N ALA A 312 -16.08 -7.37 4.76
CA ALA A 312 -15.73 -7.41 6.17
C ALA A 312 -14.66 -8.47 6.41
N ILE A 313 -13.59 -8.09 7.11
CA ILE A 313 -12.46 -8.96 7.44
C ILE A 313 -12.30 -8.94 8.96
N ALA A 314 -12.49 -10.09 9.60
CA ALA A 314 -12.24 -10.24 11.02
C ALA A 314 -10.74 -10.29 11.30
N VAL A 315 -10.32 -9.58 12.36
CA VAL A 315 -8.93 -9.44 12.76
C VAL A 315 -8.71 -10.26 14.02
N PRO A 316 -7.72 -11.18 14.03
CA PRO A 316 -7.50 -12.03 15.19
C PRO A 316 -6.94 -11.21 16.36
N THR A 317 -7.31 -11.60 17.58
CA THR A 317 -6.80 -10.97 18.81
C THR A 317 -5.28 -11.06 18.96
N SER A 318 -4.66 -12.08 18.36
CA SER A 318 -3.20 -12.26 18.32
C SER A 318 -2.46 -11.23 17.45
N ALA A 319 -3.18 -10.41 16.66
CA ALA A 319 -2.57 -9.32 15.90
C ALA A 319 -2.25 -8.10 16.76
N GLU A 320 -2.70 -8.05 18.03
CA GLU A 320 -2.57 -6.89 18.93
C GLU A 320 -3.09 -5.58 18.28
N ALA A 321 -3.98 -5.71 17.29
CA ALA A 321 -4.55 -4.58 16.58
C ALA A 321 -5.55 -3.85 17.48
N PRO A 322 -5.66 -2.51 17.37
CA PRO A 322 -6.65 -1.73 18.11
C PRO A 322 -8.10 -1.93 17.62
N PHE A 323 -8.34 -2.87 16.70
CA PHE A 323 -9.63 -3.16 16.08
C PHE A 323 -9.82 -4.67 15.89
N THR A 324 -11.08 -5.10 15.88
CA THR A 324 -11.49 -6.52 15.71
C THR A 324 -11.99 -6.82 14.30
N LYS A 325 -12.35 -5.80 13.51
CA LYS A 325 -12.87 -5.97 12.16
C LYS A 325 -12.56 -4.76 11.29
N VAL A 326 -12.24 -5.02 10.02
CA VAL A 326 -12.09 -4.01 8.97
C VAL A 326 -13.14 -4.27 7.91
N THR A 327 -13.96 -3.27 7.59
CA THR A 327 -14.96 -3.34 6.53
C THR A 327 -14.61 -2.36 5.43
N ILE A 328 -14.45 -2.86 4.21
CA ILE A 328 -14.21 -2.05 3.02
C ILE A 328 -15.49 -2.05 2.20
N ASN A 329 -16.09 -0.88 2.04
CA ASN A 329 -17.25 -0.69 1.15
C ASN A 329 -16.81 0.00 -0.12
N GLN A 330 -17.28 -0.51 -1.25
CA GLN A 330 -17.09 0.06 -2.57
C GLN A 330 -18.43 0.11 -3.30
N SER A 331 -18.71 1.21 -3.98
CA SER A 331 -19.76 1.27 -5.00
C SER A 331 -19.20 1.90 -6.26
N THR A 332 -19.49 1.28 -7.40
CA THR A 332 -19.10 1.77 -8.71
C THR A 332 -20.31 1.80 -9.62
N GLU A 333 -20.44 2.86 -10.42
CA GLU A 333 -21.49 3.04 -11.41
C GLU A 333 -20.84 3.36 -12.76
N TYR A 334 -21.37 2.78 -13.83
CA TYR A 334 -20.82 2.85 -15.18
C TYR A 334 -21.82 3.43 -16.19
N SER A 335 -21.34 4.36 -17.00
CA SER A 335 -22.03 4.92 -18.17
C SER A 335 -21.14 4.82 -19.41
N ASN A 336 -21.73 5.01 -20.59
CA ASN A 336 -21.00 5.05 -21.87
C ASN A 336 -20.08 3.84 -22.11
N VAL A 337 -20.47 2.66 -21.61
CA VAL A 337 -19.72 1.40 -21.77
C VAL A 337 -19.62 1.05 -23.26
N ASN A 338 -18.38 0.95 -23.75
CA ASN A 338 -18.01 0.81 -25.16
C ASN A 338 -18.62 1.89 -26.10
N GLY A 339 -18.97 3.04 -25.53
CA GLY A 339 -19.40 4.22 -26.25
C GLY A 339 -18.26 5.18 -26.56
N THR A 340 -18.59 6.39 -27.00
CA THR A 340 -17.63 7.47 -27.21
C THR A 340 -17.32 8.15 -25.88
N VAL A 341 -16.08 8.04 -25.43
CA VAL A 341 -15.55 8.70 -24.22
C VAL A 341 -14.34 9.52 -24.61
N LYS A 342 -14.18 10.72 -24.06
CA LYS A 342 -12.98 11.53 -24.20
C LYS A 342 -12.31 11.67 -22.84
N ALA A 343 -11.11 11.12 -22.70
CA ALA A 343 -10.30 11.33 -21.50
C ALA A 343 -9.87 12.81 -21.41
N ASP A 344 -9.78 13.34 -20.20
CA ASP A 344 -9.37 14.73 -20.01
C ASP A 344 -7.90 14.91 -20.43
N GLU A 345 -7.62 15.99 -21.16
CA GLU A 345 -6.27 16.30 -21.63
C GLU A 345 -5.40 16.84 -20.48
N TRP A 346 -4.12 16.47 -20.52
CA TRP A 346 -3.14 16.89 -19.52
C TRP A 346 -2.15 17.85 -20.16
N GLU A 347 -2.08 19.08 -19.65
CA GLU A 347 -0.98 19.98 -19.99
C GLU A 347 0.35 19.32 -19.58
N ALA A 348 1.28 19.23 -20.53
CA ALA A 348 2.64 18.83 -20.21
C ALA A 348 3.24 19.95 -19.36
N THR A 349 3.30 19.77 -18.04
CA THR A 349 4.09 20.66 -17.21
C THR A 349 5.56 20.30 -17.44
N SER A 350 6.37 21.27 -17.84
CA SER A 350 7.82 21.09 -17.95
C SER A 350 8.48 20.83 -16.59
N SER A 351 7.77 21.13 -15.48
CA SER A 351 8.17 20.85 -14.11
C SER A 351 7.26 19.80 -13.47
N TYR A 352 7.87 18.76 -12.90
CA TYR A 352 7.21 17.75 -12.07
C TYR A 352 8.21 17.21 -11.04
N VAL A 353 7.70 16.51 -10.02
CA VAL A 353 8.51 15.75 -9.05
C VAL A 353 8.26 14.27 -9.27
N SER A 354 9.30 13.45 -9.30
CA SER A 354 9.13 11.99 -9.34
C SER A 354 8.77 11.47 -7.95
N LEU A 355 7.80 10.57 -7.85
CA LEU A 355 7.44 9.91 -6.59
C LEU A 355 8.61 9.10 -6.00
N THR A 356 9.52 8.63 -6.86
CA THR A 356 10.72 7.86 -6.49
C THR A 356 12.00 8.69 -6.53
N ASP A 357 11.91 10.03 -6.60
CA ASP A 357 13.09 10.89 -6.59
C ASP A 357 13.86 10.68 -5.26
N PRO A 358 15.10 10.15 -5.28
CA PRO A 358 15.88 9.92 -4.07
C PRO A 358 16.25 11.22 -3.36
N GLU A 359 16.20 12.35 -4.06
CA GLU A 359 16.43 13.66 -3.46
C GLU A 359 15.21 14.17 -2.69
N MET A 360 14.02 13.56 -2.81
CA MET A 360 12.83 13.99 -2.10
C MET A 360 12.76 13.40 -0.69
N THR A 361 13.39 14.12 0.23
CA THR A 361 13.33 13.88 1.68
C THR A 361 11.92 14.13 2.26
N PRO A 362 11.61 13.61 3.47
CA PRO A 362 10.34 13.88 4.14
C PRO A 362 10.00 15.37 4.25
N GLY A 363 10.99 16.22 4.53
CA GLY A 363 10.78 17.66 4.63
C GLY A 363 10.66 18.37 3.29
N LYS A 364 11.33 17.90 2.22
CA LYS A 364 11.07 18.36 0.85
C LYS A 364 9.65 17.97 0.41
N TRP A 365 9.18 16.77 0.72
CA TRP A 365 7.79 16.37 0.48
C TRP A 365 6.82 17.28 1.22
N LEU A 366 7.07 17.57 2.50
CA LEU A 366 6.21 18.49 3.26
C LEU A 366 6.15 19.89 2.63
N ARG A 367 7.30 20.45 2.23
CA ARG A 367 7.38 21.77 1.57
C ARG A 367 6.87 21.78 0.14
N HIS A 368 6.77 20.62 -0.52
CA HIS A 368 6.17 20.52 -1.85
C HIS A 368 4.69 20.92 -1.83
N PHE A 369 4.05 20.89 -0.67
CA PHE A 369 2.69 21.35 -0.47
C PHE A 369 2.66 22.73 0.20
N ASP A 370 1.76 23.60 -0.26
CA ASP A 370 1.45 24.87 0.39
C ASP A 370 1.14 24.65 1.87
N SER A 371 1.72 25.45 2.76
CA SER A 371 1.62 25.27 4.21
C SER A 371 0.19 25.43 4.75
N SER A 372 -0.70 26.08 4.00
CA SER A 372 -2.12 26.22 4.31
C SER A 372 -2.99 25.10 3.72
N SER A 373 -2.43 24.25 2.86
CA SER A 373 -3.17 23.15 2.24
C SER A 373 -3.54 22.05 3.23
N VAL A 374 -4.66 21.38 2.96
CA VAL A 374 -5.09 20.19 3.70
C VAL A 374 -4.05 19.07 3.58
N ALA A 375 -3.47 18.88 2.39
CA ALA A 375 -2.42 17.87 2.17
C ALA A 375 -1.19 18.11 3.07
N HIS A 376 -0.71 19.35 3.18
CA HIS A 376 0.39 19.69 4.09
C HIS A 376 0.03 19.38 5.55
N LYS A 377 -1.18 19.77 5.98
CA LYS A 377 -1.69 19.47 7.33
C LYS A 377 -1.70 17.95 7.60
N TRP A 378 -2.21 17.16 6.67
CA TRP A 378 -2.29 15.71 6.82
C TRP A 378 -0.91 15.05 6.86
N LEU A 379 0.05 15.48 6.03
CA LEU A 379 1.42 14.97 6.10
C LEU A 379 2.04 15.18 7.48
N LYS A 380 1.83 16.35 8.10
CA LYS A 380 2.26 16.59 9.49
C LYS A 380 1.55 15.70 10.49
N GLN A 381 0.24 15.55 10.37
CA GLN A 381 -0.55 14.68 11.27
C GLN A 381 -0.17 13.20 11.15
N ALA A 382 0.24 12.76 9.96
CA ALA A 382 0.79 11.44 9.71
C ALA A 382 2.21 11.25 10.27
N GLY A 383 2.83 12.32 10.79
CA GLY A 383 4.14 12.27 11.42
C GLY A 383 5.32 12.32 10.45
N ILE A 384 5.17 12.90 9.25
CA ILE A 384 6.28 13.07 8.30
C ILE A 384 7.47 13.84 8.90
N THR A 385 7.22 14.64 9.93
CA THR A 385 8.20 15.47 10.64
C THR A 385 8.81 14.79 11.86
N LYS A 386 8.25 13.64 12.29
CA LYS A 386 8.67 12.98 13.52
C LYS A 386 10.07 12.42 13.37
N LYS A 387 10.96 12.79 14.28
CA LYS A 387 12.33 12.29 14.37
C LYS A 387 12.64 11.94 15.82
N TRP A 388 13.26 10.77 16.01
CA TRP A 388 13.74 10.33 17.31
C TRP A 388 15.14 9.76 17.15
N THR A 389 16.03 10.15 18.04
CA THR A 389 17.38 9.57 18.12
C THR A 389 17.92 9.68 19.55
N THR A 390 18.98 8.93 19.82
CA THR A 390 19.60 8.88 21.15
C THR A 390 21.13 8.90 21.04
N ILE A 391 21.78 9.63 21.94
CA ILE A 391 23.24 9.71 22.03
C ILE A 391 23.68 9.37 23.46
N PRO A 392 24.69 8.51 23.65
CA PRO A 392 25.19 8.20 24.98
C PRO A 392 25.83 9.42 25.66
N VAL A 393 25.46 9.64 26.93
CA VAL A 393 26.00 10.71 27.78
C VAL A 393 27.17 10.22 28.62
N SER A 394 27.06 9.01 29.18
CA SER A 394 28.11 8.36 29.96
C SER A 394 28.03 6.85 29.80
N ALA A 395 29.15 6.18 29.55
CA ALA A 395 29.22 4.72 29.54
C ALA A 395 29.19 4.15 30.96
N SER A 396 28.52 3.01 31.14
CA SER A 396 28.71 2.17 32.33
C SER A 396 29.99 1.33 32.17
N ASN A 397 30.51 0.78 33.28
CA ASN A 397 31.71 -0.08 33.28
C ASN A 397 31.52 -1.42 32.52
N TYR A 398 30.35 -1.67 31.91
CA TYR A 398 30.01 -3.00 31.41
C TYR A 398 30.38 -3.27 29.96
N ASP A 399 30.61 -2.28 29.09
CA ASP A 399 31.00 -2.56 27.69
C ASP A 399 31.74 -1.38 27.03
N GLU A 400 33.03 -1.18 27.32
CA GLU A 400 33.88 -0.16 26.65
C GLU A 400 33.96 -0.36 25.11
N TRP A 401 33.87 -1.61 24.63
CA TRP A 401 33.89 -1.94 23.20
C TRP A 401 32.61 -1.51 22.45
N PHE A 402 31.47 -1.39 23.14
CA PHE A 402 30.21 -0.97 22.53
C PHE A 402 30.22 0.53 22.19
N TYR A 403 30.92 1.33 22.98
CA TYR A 403 31.05 2.77 22.78
C TYR A 403 32.29 3.15 21.95
N GLU A 404 33.12 2.17 21.58
CA GLU A 404 34.31 2.39 20.77
C GLU A 404 33.90 2.85 19.36
N GLY A 405 34.20 4.11 19.04
CA GLY A 405 33.81 4.74 17.77
C GLY A 405 32.46 5.47 17.79
N MET A 406 31.69 5.41 18.89
CA MET A 406 30.49 6.23 19.05
C MET A 406 30.85 7.67 19.43
N ALA A 407 30.14 8.63 18.84
CA ALA A 407 30.25 10.03 19.24
C ALA A 407 29.54 10.25 20.58
N MET A 408 30.29 10.62 21.62
CA MET A 408 29.79 10.84 22.98
C MET A 408 29.49 12.31 23.22
N THR A 409 28.50 12.62 24.07
CA THR A 409 28.37 13.99 24.60
C THR A 409 29.46 14.28 25.64
N TYR A 410 29.78 15.56 25.88
CA TYR A 410 30.58 15.95 27.05
C TYR A 410 30.10 17.26 27.66
N THR A 411 30.46 17.51 28.91
CA THR A 411 30.14 18.78 29.59
C THR A 411 31.37 19.69 29.64
N LYS A 412 31.20 20.95 29.23
CA LYS A 412 32.21 22.02 29.34
C LYS A 412 31.57 23.24 29.99
N ASN A 413 32.14 23.72 31.10
CA ASN A 413 31.62 24.90 31.84
C ASN A 413 30.10 24.82 32.12
N GLY A 414 29.60 23.65 32.52
CA GLY A 414 28.18 23.40 32.78
C GLY A 414 27.28 23.34 31.53
N THR A 415 27.86 23.40 30.33
CA THR A 415 27.15 23.27 29.04
C THR A 415 27.41 21.89 28.44
N MET A 416 26.34 21.16 28.12
CA MET A 416 26.45 19.91 27.37
C MET A 416 26.72 20.20 25.90
N MET A 417 27.78 19.60 25.39
CA MET A 417 28.27 19.68 24.02
C MET A 417 27.92 18.36 23.30
N VAL A 418 27.35 18.46 22.11
CA VAL A 418 26.91 17.31 21.30
C VAL A 418 27.59 17.28 19.94
N PRO A 419 27.88 16.08 19.39
CA PRO A 419 28.52 15.93 18.09
C PRO A 419 27.57 16.42 17.00
N LEU A 420 27.93 17.52 16.35
CA LEU A 420 27.04 18.23 15.42
C LEU A 420 26.59 17.32 14.27
N ARG A 421 27.53 16.63 13.62
CA ARG A 421 27.24 15.79 12.45
C ARG A 421 26.24 14.68 12.79
N VAL A 422 26.43 13.98 13.91
CA VAL A 422 25.54 12.88 14.32
C VAL A 422 24.12 13.42 14.49
N VAL A 423 23.95 14.51 15.22
CA VAL A 423 22.61 15.08 15.42
C VAL A 423 22.03 15.59 14.10
N THR A 424 22.81 16.26 13.24
CA THR A 424 22.25 16.78 11.98
C THR A 424 21.86 15.68 11.02
N ASP A 425 22.64 14.60 10.94
CA ASP A 425 22.35 13.48 10.04
C ASP A 425 21.05 12.76 10.46
N GLU A 426 20.85 12.53 11.76
CA GLU A 426 19.64 11.90 12.32
C GLU A 426 18.37 12.74 12.11
N PHE A 427 18.51 14.07 12.05
CA PHE A 427 17.43 15.01 11.79
C PHE A 427 17.33 15.44 10.30
N ASP A 428 17.98 14.70 9.39
CA ASP A 428 18.10 14.95 7.95
C ASP A 428 18.66 16.34 7.58
N ALA A 429 19.23 17.07 8.53
CA ALA A 429 19.72 18.42 8.31
C ALA A 429 21.04 18.42 7.52
N LYS A 430 21.08 19.19 6.43
CA LYS A 430 22.24 19.25 5.55
C LYS A 430 23.32 20.17 6.12
N LEU A 431 24.52 19.63 6.32
CA LEU A 431 25.71 20.39 6.67
C LEU A 431 26.49 20.85 5.42
N LYS A 432 26.85 22.13 5.37
CA LYS A 432 27.68 22.71 4.30
C LYS A 432 28.74 23.64 4.87
N TRP A 433 30.00 23.38 4.54
CA TRP A 433 31.10 24.29 4.87
C TRP A 433 31.16 25.47 3.88
N GLU A 434 31.40 26.66 4.42
CA GLU A 434 31.64 27.91 3.68
C GLU A 434 33.04 28.41 4.04
N GLY A 435 34.06 27.89 3.35
CA GLY A 435 35.46 28.15 3.68
C GLY A 435 35.92 27.42 4.93
N LYS A 436 36.85 28.02 5.69
CA LYS A 436 37.51 27.35 6.84
C LYS A 436 36.83 27.60 8.19
N SER A 437 35.96 28.61 8.29
CA SER A 437 35.48 29.11 9.58
C SER A 437 33.97 29.26 9.68
N LYS A 438 33.23 29.07 8.59
CA LYS A 438 31.77 29.17 8.56
C LYS A 438 31.16 27.85 8.12
N LEU A 439 30.08 27.46 8.80
CA LEU A 439 29.30 26.27 8.53
C LEU A 439 27.83 26.68 8.44
N THR A 440 27.12 26.06 7.51
CA THR A 440 25.69 26.23 7.31
C THR A 440 24.99 24.91 7.59
N ILE A 441 23.94 24.96 8.43
CA ILE A 441 23.01 23.84 8.69
C ILE A 441 21.69 24.19 7.99
N ILE A 442 21.16 23.29 7.18
CA ILE A 442 19.86 23.48 6.51
C ILE A 442 18.91 22.42 7.07
N ASP A 443 17.90 22.86 7.82
CA ASP A 443 16.89 21.96 8.39
C ASP A 443 16.02 21.36 7.29
N ASP A 444 15.93 20.03 7.22
CA ASP A 444 15.22 19.37 6.13
C ASP A 444 13.73 19.63 6.14
N ILE A 445 13.10 19.83 7.30
CA ILE A 445 11.65 19.98 7.46
C ILE A 445 11.20 21.42 7.20
N THR A 446 11.89 22.41 7.76
CA THR A 446 11.52 23.83 7.63
C THR A 446 12.21 24.53 6.46
N GLY A 447 13.35 24.01 5.99
CA GLY A 447 14.23 24.69 5.04
C GLY A 447 15.00 25.87 5.65
N VAL A 448 14.90 26.08 6.97
CA VAL A 448 15.60 27.17 7.66
C VAL A 448 17.10 26.94 7.60
N VAL A 449 17.80 28.01 7.22
CA VAL A 449 19.25 28.04 7.14
C VAL A 449 19.81 28.62 8.44
N THR A 450 20.71 27.88 9.07
CA THR A 450 21.46 28.31 10.25
C THR A 450 22.92 28.52 9.88
N GLU A 451 23.44 29.72 10.13
CA GLU A 451 24.86 30.05 9.96
C GLU A 451 25.59 29.97 11.31
N LEU A 452 26.61 29.13 11.36
CA LEU A 452 27.54 28.99 12.48
C LEU A 452 28.92 29.48 12.07
N THR A 453 29.60 30.18 12.98
CA THR A 453 30.99 30.60 12.80
C THR A 453 31.85 30.02 13.91
N MET A 454 32.96 29.40 13.54
CA MET A 454 33.94 28.86 14.47
C MET A 454 34.43 29.96 15.41
N ASN A 455 34.60 29.62 16.69
CA ASN A 455 35.02 30.55 17.75
C ASN A 455 34.05 31.72 18.02
N SER A 456 32.86 31.74 17.42
CA SER A 456 31.80 32.71 17.72
C SER A 456 30.77 32.11 18.67
N LYS A 457 30.35 32.90 19.66
CA LYS A 457 29.20 32.57 20.52
C LYS A 457 27.87 33.01 19.91
N GLN A 458 27.85 33.40 18.65
CA GLN A 458 26.65 33.81 17.95
C GLN A 458 26.40 32.95 16.73
N ALA A 459 25.13 32.61 16.51
CA ALA A 459 24.65 31.92 15.33
C ALA A 459 23.51 32.74 14.70
N LYS A 460 23.28 32.59 13.40
CA LYS A 460 22.12 33.18 12.73
C LYS A 460 21.17 32.09 12.27
N VAL A 461 19.97 32.03 12.82
CA VAL A 461 18.93 31.05 12.46
C VAL A 461 17.83 31.78 11.69
N GLY A 462 17.66 31.46 10.40
CA GLY A 462 16.68 32.15 9.56
C GLY A 462 16.90 33.67 9.49
N GLY A 463 18.17 34.10 9.59
CA GLY A 463 18.56 35.52 9.62
C GLY A 463 18.50 36.19 11.01
N GLN A 464 17.95 35.53 12.04
CA GLN A 464 17.92 36.06 13.41
C GLN A 464 19.14 35.60 14.20
N THR A 465 19.82 36.53 14.86
CA THR A 465 20.97 36.21 15.73
C THR A 465 20.51 35.59 17.04
N ILE A 466 21.12 34.48 17.42
CA ILE A 466 20.97 33.85 18.74
C ILE A 466 22.34 33.78 19.44
N ASP A 467 22.34 33.95 20.75
CA ASP A 467 23.52 33.78 21.59
C ASP A 467 23.65 32.31 22.03
N MET A 468 24.87 31.79 21.99
CA MET A 468 25.26 30.46 22.43
C MET A 468 26.12 30.57 23.69
N PRO A 469 25.95 29.66 24.67
CA PRO A 469 26.76 29.68 25.90
C PRO A 469 28.25 29.45 25.62
N LEU A 470 28.56 28.62 24.63
CA LEU A 470 29.90 28.31 24.13
C LEU A 470 29.92 28.38 22.60
N ALA A 471 31.09 28.68 22.04
CA ALA A 471 31.30 28.62 20.60
C ALA A 471 31.40 27.15 20.13
N PRO A 472 31.12 26.85 18.84
CA PRO A 472 31.43 25.56 18.25
C PRO A 472 32.91 25.24 18.40
N GLU A 473 33.23 24.00 18.75
CA GLU A 473 34.59 23.55 19.06
C GLU A 473 34.88 22.21 18.37
N GLU A 474 36.05 22.10 17.77
CA GLU A 474 36.56 20.82 17.28
C GLU A 474 37.27 20.08 18.41
N LYS A 475 36.87 18.83 18.66
CA LYS A 475 37.44 17.97 19.68
C LYS A 475 37.45 16.53 19.15
N ASP A 476 38.59 15.85 19.27
CA ASP A 476 38.75 14.45 18.87
C ASP A 476 38.30 14.18 17.41
N GLY A 477 38.59 15.12 16.50
CA GLY A 477 38.23 15.05 15.08
C GLY A 477 36.74 15.27 14.78
N GLN A 478 35.94 15.69 15.76
CA GLN A 478 34.52 15.97 15.62
C GLN A 478 34.18 17.41 16.01
N LEU A 479 33.20 17.99 15.32
CA LEU A 479 32.69 19.31 15.66
C LEU A 479 31.56 19.20 16.67
N TYR A 480 31.68 19.92 17.78
CA TYR A 480 30.71 19.95 18.85
C TYR A 480 30.04 21.31 18.98
N VAL A 481 28.76 21.28 19.31
CA VAL A 481 27.95 22.48 19.56
C VAL A 481 27.14 22.35 20.86
N PRO A 482 26.75 23.47 21.50
CA PRO A 482 25.88 23.40 22.68
C PRO A 482 24.53 22.77 22.35
N LEU A 483 24.15 21.73 23.09
CA LEU A 483 22.90 20.98 22.88
C LEU A 483 21.67 21.88 22.81
N ARG A 484 21.50 22.80 23.76
CA ARG A 484 20.34 23.70 23.81
C ARG A 484 20.26 24.61 22.59
N SER A 485 21.41 25.09 22.12
CA SER A 485 21.47 25.92 20.92
C SER A 485 21.11 25.10 19.69
N LEU A 486 21.61 23.87 19.57
CA LEU A 486 21.27 22.99 18.45
C LEU A 486 19.79 22.56 18.46
N ALA A 487 19.22 22.30 19.65
CA ALA A 487 17.80 22.04 19.85
C ALA A 487 16.93 23.20 19.33
N GLN A 488 17.33 24.44 19.61
CA GLN A 488 16.67 25.63 19.08
C GLN A 488 16.83 25.77 17.56
N MET A 489 17.99 25.42 17.00
CA MET A 489 18.27 25.51 15.57
C MET A 489 17.46 24.49 14.75
N LEU A 490 17.27 23.28 15.26
CA LEU A 490 16.63 22.17 14.55
C LEU A 490 15.20 21.87 15.02
N GLY A 491 14.74 22.52 16.10
CA GLY A 491 13.38 22.40 16.61
C GLY A 491 13.07 21.05 17.26
N PHE A 492 14.06 20.45 17.95
CA PHE A 492 13.86 19.24 18.73
C PHE A 492 13.82 19.54 20.24
N THR A 493 13.16 18.66 20.98
CA THR A 493 13.18 18.59 22.44
C THR A 493 14.10 17.46 22.88
N PHE A 494 14.57 17.47 24.13
CA PHE A 494 15.45 16.43 24.62
C PHE A 494 15.28 16.13 26.11
N THR A 495 15.57 14.90 26.49
CA THR A 495 15.58 14.40 27.87
C THR A 495 16.81 13.54 28.12
N ILE A 496 17.26 13.47 29.37
CA ILE A 496 18.32 12.54 29.76
C ILE A 496 17.68 11.43 30.58
N ASN A 497 17.70 10.21 30.05
CA ASN A 497 17.15 9.03 30.69
C ASN A 497 18.28 8.07 31.09
N LYS A 498 18.01 7.24 32.10
CA LYS A 498 18.95 6.21 32.55
C LYS A 498 18.33 4.84 32.30
N SER A 499 18.98 4.04 31.46
CA SER A 499 18.65 2.63 31.21
C SER A 499 19.91 1.79 31.35
N ASP A 500 19.81 0.65 32.03
CA ASP A 500 20.90 -0.35 32.14
C ASP A 500 22.22 0.23 32.66
N GLY A 501 22.13 1.24 33.54
CA GLY A 501 23.29 1.92 34.10
C GLY A 501 23.90 3.02 33.22
N THR A 502 23.51 3.11 31.95
CA THR A 502 23.95 4.13 30.98
C THR A 502 23.00 5.33 30.98
N GLN A 503 23.54 6.53 30.85
CA GLN A 503 22.75 7.74 30.62
C GLN A 503 22.66 8.01 29.11
N TRP A 504 21.44 8.23 28.63
CA TRP A 504 21.13 8.47 27.22
C TRP A 504 20.48 9.84 27.07
N LEU A 505 20.98 10.62 26.12
CA LEU A 505 20.34 11.83 25.64
C LEU A 505 19.36 11.44 24.55
N GLU A 506 18.07 11.46 24.86
CA GLU A 506 17.01 11.25 23.90
C GLU A 506 16.58 12.59 23.30
N MET A 507 16.49 12.65 21.97
CA MET A 507 16.06 13.83 21.23
C MET A 507 14.83 13.48 20.39
N ASN A 508 13.82 14.34 20.45
CA ASN A 508 12.51 14.14 19.85
C ASN A 508 12.08 15.39 19.08
N ARG A 509 11.64 15.23 17.84
CA ARG A 509 10.88 16.23 17.09
C ARG A 509 9.53 15.65 16.71
N GLU A 510 8.49 16.47 16.86
CA GLU A 510 7.12 16.18 16.44
C GLU A 510 6.87 16.56 14.98
#